data_AF-A0A167LK42-F1
#
_entry.id   AF-A0A167LK42-F1
#
_cell.length_a   1.000
_cell.length_b   1.000
_cell.length_c   1.000
_cell.angle_alpha   90.00
_cell.angle_beta   90.00
_cell.angle_gamma   90.00
#
_symmetry.space_group_name_H-M   'P 1'
#
loop_
_entity.id
_entity.type
_entity.pdbx_description
1 polymer ?
#
loop_
_entity_poly.entity_id
_entity_poly.type
_entity_poly.pdbx_seq_one_letter_code
_entity_poly.pdbx_strand_id
1 'polypeptide(L)'
;SIQERIKYFKNTKSNAKKLNLNEAKRQAEQPKSLKAFGAREHEKTLPFSLLDYLELVDWTGRHVHLKNRVYIPKSMPCILVSLCIEEATWIDKVKNYGSYYGNFVGSQTVLRAHAAKNDMNWYKGVG
;
A
#
# COMPACT_ATOMS: atom_id res chain seq x y z
N SER A 1 -2.64 14.92 19.20
CA SER A 1 -2.14 16.16 18.57
C SER A 1 -0.79 15.92 17.88
N ILE A 2 -0.48 16.64 16.79
CA ILE A 2 0.83 16.58 16.10
C ILE A 2 1.98 16.83 17.09
N GLN A 3 1.76 17.71 18.07
CA GLN A 3 2.72 18.02 19.13
C GLN A 3 3.05 16.81 20.02
N GLU A 4 2.08 15.95 20.31
CA GLU A 4 2.29 14.73 21.11
C GLU A 4 3.14 13.71 20.34
N ARG A 5 2.94 13.60 19.03
CA ARG A 5 3.74 12.71 18.17
C ARG A 5 5.18 13.19 18.06
N ILE A 6 5.41 14.51 17.93
CA ILE A 6 6.75 15.11 17.93
C ILE A 6 7.44 14.87 19.29
N LYS A 7 6.73 15.07 20.41
CA LYS A 7 7.26 14.85 21.76
C LYS A 7 7.63 13.39 21.96
N TYR A 8 6.78 12.46 21.55
CA TYR A 8 7.03 11.03 21.61
C TYR A 8 8.30 10.65 20.82
N PHE A 9 8.44 11.13 19.59
CA PHE A 9 9.60 10.83 18.74
C PHE A 9 10.93 11.39 19.29
N LYS A 10 10.91 12.59 19.88
CA LYS A 10 12.08 13.15 20.57
C LYS A 10 12.47 12.26 21.75
N ASN A 11 11.49 11.83 22.54
CA ASN A 11 11.73 11.02 23.74
C ASN A 11 12.26 9.62 23.42
N THR A 12 11.76 8.97 22.35
CA THR A 12 12.27 7.68 21.87
C THR A 12 13.71 7.78 21.34
N LYS A 13 14.08 8.88 20.66
CA LYS A 13 15.47 9.10 20.22
C LYS A 13 16.45 9.25 21.38
N SER A 14 16.05 9.93 22.46
CA SER A 14 16.87 10.06 23.67
C SER A 14 16.97 8.76 24.47
N ASN A 15 15.90 7.95 24.53
CA ASN A 15 15.92 6.64 25.17
C ASN A 15 16.72 5.58 24.38
N ALA A 16 16.72 5.65 23.04
CA ALA A 16 17.53 4.77 22.20
C ALA A 16 19.05 4.95 22.43
N LYS A 17 19.47 6.10 22.98
CA LYS A 17 20.88 6.36 23.33
C LYS A 17 21.30 5.72 24.66
N LYS A 18 20.36 5.17 25.44
CA LYS A 18 20.57 4.64 26.80
C LYS A 18 20.38 3.11 26.90
N LEU A 19 19.85 2.47 25.85
CA LEU A 19 19.67 1.01 25.79
C LEU A 19 20.82 0.39 24.99
N ASN A 20 21.39 -0.71 25.53
CA ASN A 20 22.52 -1.44 24.98
C ASN A 20 22.43 -1.63 23.46
N LEU A 21 23.50 -1.24 22.75
CA LEU A 21 23.67 -1.26 21.29
C LEU A 21 23.43 -2.61 20.60
N ASN A 22 23.26 -3.69 21.36
CA ASN A 22 23.23 -5.06 20.87
C ASN A 22 21.81 -5.57 20.57
N GLU A 23 20.76 -4.99 21.17
CA GLU A 23 19.37 -5.39 20.91
C GLU A 23 18.68 -4.50 19.84
N ALA A 24 19.14 -3.25 19.68
CA ALA A 24 18.61 -2.31 18.70
C ALA A 24 19.03 -2.61 17.24
N LYS A 25 20.07 -3.44 17.04
CA LYS A 25 20.57 -3.84 15.70
C LYS A 25 19.64 -4.77 14.91
N ARG A 26 18.48 -5.15 15.47
CA ARG A 26 17.43 -5.89 14.73
C ARG A 26 16.48 -4.98 13.95
N GLN A 27 16.65 -3.66 14.03
CA GLN A 27 15.96 -2.75 13.12
C GLN A 27 16.74 -2.68 11.81
N ALA A 28 16.25 -3.42 10.81
CA ALA A 28 16.79 -3.38 9.46
C ALA A 28 17.02 -1.93 9.01
N GLU A 29 18.28 -1.59 8.70
CA GLU A 29 18.64 -0.28 8.17
C GLU A 29 17.78 0.02 6.93
N GLN A 30 17.24 1.23 6.83
CA GLN A 30 16.47 1.59 5.64
C GLN A 30 17.37 1.45 4.41
N PRO A 31 16.94 0.70 3.38
CA PRO A 31 17.76 0.46 2.20
C PRO A 31 18.07 1.78 1.49
N LYS A 32 19.33 1.91 1.02
CA LYS A 32 19.83 3.13 0.34
C LYS A 32 19.19 3.37 -1.03
N SER A 33 18.52 2.36 -1.58
CA SER A 33 17.82 2.41 -2.85
C SER A 33 16.49 1.67 -2.75
N LEU A 34 15.50 2.14 -3.50
CA LEU A 34 14.24 1.44 -3.67
C LEU A 34 14.47 0.19 -4.53
N LYS A 35 13.66 -0.85 -4.29
CA LYS A 35 13.64 -2.00 -5.20
C LYS A 35 13.18 -1.54 -6.57
N ALA A 36 13.84 -2.04 -7.61
CA ALA A 36 13.36 -1.88 -8.97
C ALA A 36 11.94 -2.47 -9.10
N PHE A 37 11.14 -1.91 -10.01
CA PHE A 37 9.89 -2.55 -10.41
C PHE A 37 10.20 -3.94 -10.97
N GLY A 38 9.43 -4.94 -10.58
CA GLY A 38 9.62 -6.29 -11.09
C GLY A 38 9.38 -6.35 -12.59
N ALA A 39 10.29 -6.99 -13.32
CA ALA A 39 9.97 -7.46 -14.66
C ALA A 39 8.95 -8.61 -14.55
N ARG A 40 8.12 -8.80 -15.58
CA ARG A 40 7.11 -9.88 -15.65
C ARG A 40 7.69 -11.29 -15.45
N GLU A 41 9.00 -11.44 -15.57
CA GLU A 41 9.74 -12.71 -15.57
C GLU A 41 10.19 -13.16 -14.17
N HIS A 42 9.99 -12.38 -13.10
CA HIS A 42 10.42 -12.77 -11.76
C HIS A 42 9.29 -13.39 -10.92
N GLU A 43 9.50 -14.60 -10.41
CA GLU A 43 8.53 -15.42 -9.65
C GLU A 43 7.99 -14.80 -8.34
N LYS A 44 8.53 -13.67 -7.88
CA LYS A 44 8.14 -13.03 -6.61
C LYS A 44 7.84 -11.54 -6.74
N THR A 45 7.54 -11.08 -7.96
CA THR A 45 7.15 -9.69 -8.20
C THR A 45 5.79 -9.61 -8.86
N LEU A 46 5.10 -8.49 -8.64
CA LEU A 46 3.88 -8.22 -9.39
C LEU A 46 4.25 -8.05 -10.87
N PRO A 47 3.49 -8.66 -11.80
CA PRO A 47 3.85 -8.73 -13.21
C PRO A 47 3.47 -7.44 -13.96
N PHE A 48 3.98 -6.29 -13.52
CA PHE A 48 3.75 -5.01 -14.18
C PHE A 48 4.97 -4.09 -14.14
N SER A 49 5.13 -3.32 -15.21
CA SER A 49 6.17 -2.31 -15.36
C SER A 49 5.77 -0.97 -14.70
N LEU A 50 6.72 -0.05 -14.59
CA LEU A 50 6.41 1.33 -14.19
C LEU A 50 5.40 1.98 -15.14
N LEU A 51 5.49 1.70 -16.45
CA LEU A 51 4.57 2.26 -17.44
C LEU A 51 3.13 1.76 -17.23
N ASP A 52 2.98 0.45 -16.98
CA ASP A 52 1.69 -0.16 -16.64
C ASP A 52 1.06 0.50 -15.39
N TYR A 53 1.88 0.84 -14.39
CA TYR A 53 1.43 1.55 -13.20
C TYR A 53 0.98 2.99 -13.49
N LEU A 54 1.75 3.74 -14.29
CA LEU A 54 1.40 5.12 -14.65
C LEU A 54 0.11 5.17 -15.49
N GLU A 55 -0.07 4.22 -16.40
CA GLU A 55 -1.30 4.05 -17.16
C GLU A 55 -2.50 3.83 -16.22
N LEU A 56 -2.37 2.93 -15.24
CA LEU A 56 -3.42 2.66 -14.26
C LEU A 56 -3.77 3.90 -13.44
N VAL A 57 -2.77 4.67 -12.99
CA VAL A 57 -2.97 5.88 -12.19
C VAL A 57 -3.70 6.96 -12.99
N ASP A 58 -3.27 7.24 -14.22
CA ASP A 58 -3.92 8.21 -15.10
C ASP A 58 -5.36 7.78 -15.42
N TRP A 59 -5.55 6.51 -15.80
CA TRP A 59 -6.87 5.95 -16.08
C TRP A 59 -7.79 6.03 -14.84
N THR A 60 -7.29 5.68 -13.65
CA THR A 60 -8.06 5.75 -12.40
C THR A 60 -8.41 7.19 -12.03
N GLY A 61 -7.47 8.13 -12.15
CA GLY A 61 -7.69 9.54 -11.86
C GLY A 61 -8.82 10.13 -12.71
N ARG A 62 -8.89 9.76 -13.99
CA ARG A 62 -9.97 10.17 -14.91
C ARG A 62 -11.33 9.55 -14.55
N HIS A 63 -11.36 8.35 -13.96
CA HIS A 63 -12.59 7.69 -13.51
C HIS A 63 -13.11 8.21 -12.16
N VAL A 64 -12.22 8.69 -11.28
CA VAL A 64 -12.60 9.24 -9.97
C VAL A 64 -13.02 10.72 -10.08
N HIS A 65 -12.34 11.54 -10.88
CA HIS A 65 -12.66 12.96 -11.03
C HIS A 65 -13.56 13.26 -12.23
N LEU A 66 -14.87 13.30 -12.00
CA LEU A 66 -15.90 13.57 -13.01
C LEU A 66 -15.85 14.99 -13.62
N LYS A 67 -15.32 15.98 -12.89
CA LYS A 67 -15.45 17.41 -13.23
C LYS A 67 -14.61 17.88 -14.43
N ASN A 68 -13.56 17.14 -14.82
CA ASN A 68 -12.61 17.56 -15.86
C ASN A 68 -12.60 16.63 -17.09
N ARG A 69 -13.74 16.00 -17.39
CA ARG A 69 -13.86 15.02 -18.48
C ARG A 69 -13.77 15.69 -19.86
N VAL A 70 -12.57 15.79 -20.42
CA VAL A 70 -12.40 16.00 -21.86
C VAL A 70 -12.16 14.66 -22.58
N TYR A 71 -11.60 13.66 -21.90
CA TYR A 71 -11.43 12.31 -22.45
C TYR A 71 -11.23 11.26 -21.35
N ILE A 72 -11.99 10.16 -21.41
CA ILE A 72 -11.71 8.94 -20.66
C ILE A 72 -11.35 7.86 -21.69
N PRO A 73 -10.14 7.29 -21.65
CA PRO A 73 -9.80 6.15 -22.50
C PRO A 73 -10.83 5.03 -22.30
N LYS A 74 -11.44 4.54 -23.38
CA LYS A 74 -12.42 3.45 -23.31
C LYS A 74 -11.78 2.10 -22.96
N SER A 75 -10.49 1.95 -23.19
CA SER A 75 -9.76 0.72 -22.93
C SER A 75 -9.35 0.62 -21.46
N MET A 76 -9.73 -0.47 -20.81
CA MET A 76 -9.25 -0.84 -19.49
C MET A 76 -7.73 -1.11 -19.52
N PRO A 77 -6.94 -0.63 -18.55
CA PRO A 77 -5.51 -0.88 -18.48
C PRO A 77 -5.19 -2.38 -18.41
N CYS A 78 -4.19 -2.84 -19.16
CA CYS A 78 -3.81 -4.25 -19.23
C CYS A 78 -3.41 -4.83 -17.86
N ILE A 79 -2.89 -3.99 -16.95
CA ILE A 79 -2.53 -4.38 -15.58
C ILE A 79 -3.72 -4.90 -14.78
N LEU A 80 -4.94 -4.39 -14.97
CA LEU A 80 -6.13 -4.91 -14.28
C LEU A 80 -6.44 -6.33 -14.76
N VAL A 81 -6.31 -6.59 -16.07
CA VAL A 81 -6.47 -7.93 -16.65
C VAL A 81 -5.39 -8.87 -16.12
N SER A 82 -4.12 -8.47 -16.14
CA SER A 82 -2.99 -9.29 -15.65
C SER A 82 -3.11 -9.65 -14.17
N LEU A 83 -3.72 -8.77 -13.37
CA LEU A 83 -3.96 -9.00 -11.94
C LEU A 83 -5.32 -9.68 -11.66
N CYS A 84 -6.08 -10.02 -12.70
CA CYS A 84 -7.43 -10.58 -12.61
C CYS A 84 -8.38 -9.72 -11.76
N ILE A 85 -8.32 -8.40 -11.92
CA ILE A 85 -9.16 -7.42 -11.23
C ILE A 85 -10.15 -6.82 -12.21
N GLU A 86 -11.44 -6.91 -11.88
CA GLU A 86 -12.50 -6.29 -12.66
C GLU A 86 -12.49 -4.76 -12.50
N GLU A 87 -12.80 -4.04 -13.58
CA GLU A 87 -12.89 -2.57 -13.63
C GLU A 87 -13.77 -1.99 -12.50
N ALA A 88 -15.01 -2.48 -12.40
CA ALA A 88 -15.98 -1.98 -11.42
C ALA A 88 -15.48 -2.18 -9.99
N THR A 89 -14.95 -3.37 -9.70
CA THR A 89 -14.34 -3.71 -8.42
C THR A 89 -13.16 -2.80 -8.08
N TRP A 90 -12.29 -2.52 -9.07
CA TRP A 90 -11.15 -1.61 -8.86
C TRP A 90 -11.61 -0.19 -8.54
N ILE A 91 -12.50 0.38 -9.36
CA ILE A 91 -12.98 1.75 -9.19
C ILE A 91 -13.68 1.94 -7.84
N ASP A 92 -14.51 0.99 -7.43
CA ASP A 92 -15.15 1.01 -6.12
C ASP A 92 -14.12 0.98 -4.98
N LYS A 93 -13.18 0.03 -5.02
CA LYS A 93 -12.13 -0.11 -3.99
C LYS A 93 -11.22 1.11 -3.89
N VAL A 94 -10.85 1.74 -5.01
CA VAL A 94 -9.99 2.94 -5.00
C VAL A 94 -10.75 4.16 -4.48
N LYS A 95 -12.02 4.36 -4.90
CA LYS A 95 -12.84 5.47 -4.40
C LYS A 95 -13.09 5.38 -2.90
N ASN A 96 -13.30 4.16 -2.41
CA ASN A 96 -13.63 3.90 -1.02
C ASN A 96 -12.42 3.46 -0.17
N TYR A 97 -11.20 3.59 -0.68
CA TYR A 97 -10.01 2.99 -0.07
C TYR A 97 -9.85 3.32 1.43
N GLY A 98 -9.96 4.59 1.82
CA GLY A 98 -9.84 5.00 3.23
C GLY A 98 -11.02 4.56 4.11
N SER A 99 -12.18 4.28 3.50
CA SER A 99 -13.34 3.74 4.20
C SER A 99 -13.25 2.23 4.36
N TYR A 100 -12.78 1.52 3.34
CA TYR A 100 -12.72 0.06 3.32
C TYR A 100 -11.52 -0.49 4.07
N TYR A 101 -10.38 0.18 3.97
CA TYR A 101 -9.12 -0.29 4.54
C TYR A 101 -8.61 0.68 5.60
N GLY A 102 -7.74 0.15 6.47
CA GLY A 102 -7.01 0.93 7.46
C GLY A 102 -5.52 0.87 7.17
N ASN A 103 -4.80 0.20 8.07
CA ASN A 103 -3.35 0.01 7.92
C ASN A 103 -2.99 -1.13 6.95
N PHE A 104 -3.93 -2.05 6.72
CA PHE A 104 -3.72 -3.26 5.92
C PHE A 104 -4.84 -3.42 4.89
N VAL A 105 -4.49 -4.03 3.75
CA VAL A 105 -5.39 -4.35 2.64
C VAL A 105 -5.19 -5.82 2.30
N GLY A 106 -6.28 -6.54 2.04
CA GLY A 106 -6.23 -7.95 1.68
C GLY A 106 -7.58 -8.62 1.91
N SER A 107 -7.68 -9.90 1.56
CA SER A 107 -8.87 -10.68 1.87
C SER A 107 -9.08 -10.74 3.39
N GLN A 108 -10.33 -10.90 3.81
CA GLN A 108 -10.69 -11.04 5.22
C GLN A 108 -9.88 -12.15 5.92
N THR A 109 -9.64 -13.27 5.23
CA THR A 109 -8.88 -14.40 5.75
C THR A 109 -7.42 -14.03 6.01
N VAL A 110 -6.77 -13.36 5.05
CA VAL A 110 -5.38 -12.92 5.18
C VAL A 110 -5.25 -11.85 6.26
N LEU A 111 -6.20 -10.91 6.34
CA LEU A 111 -6.18 -9.86 7.37
C LEU A 111 -6.34 -10.43 8.78
N ARG A 112 -7.22 -11.42 8.98
CA ARG A 112 -7.36 -12.11 10.27
C ARG A 112 -6.10 -12.86 10.66
N ALA A 113 -5.52 -13.62 9.72
CA ALA A 113 -4.27 -14.34 9.97
C ALA A 113 -3.12 -13.37 10.31
N HIS A 114 -3.06 -12.23 9.62
CA HIS A 114 -2.05 -11.21 9.90
C HIS A 114 -2.28 -10.52 11.25
N ALA A 115 -3.52 -10.26 11.65
CA ALA A 115 -3.86 -9.70 12.95
C ALA A 115 -3.40 -10.63 14.09
N ALA A 116 -3.75 -11.92 13.99
CA ALA A 116 -3.33 -12.93 14.96
C ALA A 116 -1.80 -13.03 15.07
N LYS A 117 -1.07 -12.93 13.95
CA LYS A 117 0.40 -12.93 13.94
C LYS A 117 1.03 -11.73 14.66
N ASN A 118 0.32 -10.61 14.72
CA ASN A 118 0.79 -9.37 15.34
C ASN A 118 0.17 -9.12 16.72
N ASP A 119 -0.39 -10.14 17.37
CA ASP A 119 -1.09 -10.06 18.67
C ASP A 119 -2.25 -9.03 18.67
N MET A 120 -2.86 -8.82 17.51
CA MET A 120 -4.02 -7.94 17.32
C MET A 120 -5.30 -8.75 17.15
N ASN A 121 -6.40 -8.26 17.73
CA ASN A 121 -7.71 -8.93 17.62
C ASN A 121 -8.36 -8.78 16.24
N TRP A 122 -8.09 -7.68 15.54
CA TRP A 122 -8.67 -7.41 14.22
C TRP A 122 -7.89 -6.33 13.46
N TYR A 123 -8.01 -6.34 12.13
CA TYR A 123 -7.67 -5.23 11.26
C TYR A 123 -8.87 -4.81 10.41
N LYS A 124 -8.98 -3.51 10.15
CA LYS A 124 -10.00 -2.97 9.26
C LYS A 124 -9.72 -3.41 7.82
N GLY A 125 -10.73 -3.98 7.15
CA GLY A 125 -10.66 -4.39 5.75
C GLY A 125 -11.90 -5.18 5.35
N VAL A 126 -12.28 -5.10 4.08
CA VAL A 126 -13.33 -5.92 3.46
C VAL A 126 -12.68 -6.95 2.52
N GLY A 127 -13.23 -8.15 2.47
CA GLY A 127 -12.92 -9.13 1.42
C GLY A 127 -13.54 -8.68 0.11
#